data_AF-A0A9E0QD11-F1
#
_entry.id   AF-A0A9E0QD11-F1
#
_cell.length_a   1.000
_cell.length_b   1.000
_cell.length_c   1.000
_cell.angle_alpha   90.00
_cell.angle_beta   90.00
_cell.angle_gamma   90.00
#
_symmetry.space_group_name_H-M   'P 1'
#
loop_
_entity.id
_entity.type
_entity.pdbx_description
1 polymer ?
#
loop_
_entity_poly.entity_id
_entity_poly.type
_entity_poly.pdbx_seq_one_letter_code
_entity_poly.pdbx_strand_id
1 'polypeptide(L)'
;QFRRQLRSLIKWYGYISQIVRMFDKDLHKEFVFCSYLINLLPVEKVDMIDLEGKLKLEYYKLQKTYDGAIMLSEQKGVYEPAKQKGAMGFDEKEPLDEIIDKINEKFKGNFTDGDKVLLTALRDKLMNDQRLSSMAKSSDPQIFTESIFPKAFDDAALESYTESQDTYTSLFEDRNKYNAIMGALAEVIYREMRK
;
A
#
# COMPACT_ATOMS: atom_id res chain seq x y z
N GLN A 1 20.68 -7.87 -6.61
CA GLN A 1 21.15 -7.81 -5.18
C GLN A 1 22.66 -7.59 -5.01
N PHE A 2 23.54 -8.38 -5.65
CA PHE A 2 25.01 -8.28 -5.51
C PHE A 2 25.59 -6.88 -5.83
N ARG A 3 25.14 -6.24 -6.92
CA ARG A 3 25.52 -4.87 -7.28
C ARG A 3 25.20 -3.84 -6.17
N ARG A 4 24.13 -4.06 -5.41
CA ARG A 4 23.72 -3.20 -4.28
C ARG A 4 24.71 -3.31 -3.12
N GLN A 5 25.16 -4.54 -2.81
CA GLN A 5 26.16 -4.77 -1.77
C GLN A 5 27.51 -4.14 -2.13
N LEU A 6 27.95 -4.26 -3.39
CA LEU A 6 29.15 -3.58 -3.88
C LEU A 6 29.05 -2.06 -3.78
N ARG A 7 27.92 -1.46 -4.17
CA ARG A 7 27.68 -0.01 -3.98
C ARG A 7 27.79 0.40 -2.52
N SER A 8 27.21 -0.39 -1.62
CA SER A 8 27.26 -0.13 -0.18
C SER A 8 28.70 -0.19 0.33
N LEU A 9 29.46 -1.23 -0.03
CA LEU A 9 30.87 -1.38 0.34
C LEU A 9 31.72 -0.19 -0.14
N ILE A 10 31.61 0.17 -1.42
CA ILE A 10 32.35 1.30 -2.01
C ILE A 10 32.00 2.61 -1.29
N LYS A 11 30.71 2.85 -1.01
CA LYS A 11 30.24 4.05 -0.32
C LYS A 11 30.80 4.14 1.10
N TRP A 12 30.69 3.08 1.88
CA TRP A 12 31.12 3.06 3.28
C TRP A 12 32.63 3.09 3.42
N TYR A 13 33.35 2.33 2.60
CA TYR A 13 34.81 2.37 2.59
C TYR A 13 35.32 3.76 2.19
N GLY A 14 34.74 4.37 1.15
CA GLY A 14 35.07 5.74 0.74
C GLY A 14 34.85 6.74 1.87
N TYR A 15 33.70 6.67 2.56
CA TYR A 15 33.40 7.53 3.70
C TYR A 15 34.38 7.33 4.87
N ILE A 16 34.62 6.08 5.28
CA ILE A 16 35.51 5.78 6.42
C ILE A 16 36.95 6.19 6.10
N SER A 17 37.41 5.99 4.87
CA SER A 17 38.76 6.37 4.43
C SER A 17 39.04 7.87 4.49
N GLN A 18 37.99 8.71 4.47
CA GLN A 18 38.10 10.16 4.65
C GLN A 18 38.25 10.57 6.13
N ILE A 19 37.76 9.75 7.06
CA ILE A 19 37.75 10.05 8.50
C ILE A 19 38.97 9.43 9.20
N VAL A 20 39.33 8.20 8.82
CA VAL A 20 40.39 7.43 9.48
C VAL A 20 41.28 6.75 8.44
N ARG A 21 42.60 6.79 8.67
CA ARG A 21 43.54 5.95 7.92
C ARG A 21 43.39 4.50 8.36
N MET A 22 42.88 3.66 7.45
CA MET A 22 42.54 2.28 7.80
C MET A 22 43.73 1.33 7.90
N PHE A 23 44.94 1.69 7.44
CA PHE A 23 46.19 0.88 7.44
C PHE A 23 46.06 -0.60 6.99
N ASP A 24 44.90 -0.99 6.48
CA ASP A 24 44.60 -2.32 5.98
C ASP A 24 44.78 -2.33 4.46
N LYS A 25 45.86 -2.99 4.04
CA LYS A 25 46.24 -3.10 2.63
C LYS A 25 45.35 -4.08 1.88
N ASP A 26 44.85 -5.12 2.53
CA ASP A 26 44.06 -6.16 1.86
C ASP A 26 42.63 -5.66 1.63
N LEU A 27 42.05 -4.97 2.61
CA LEU A 27 40.77 -4.29 2.45
C LEU A 27 40.81 -3.21 1.35
N HIS A 28 41.94 -2.51 1.19
CA HIS A 28 42.11 -1.55 0.11
C HIS A 28 42.14 -2.21 -1.27
N LYS A 29 42.80 -3.36 -1.42
CA LYS A 29 42.80 -4.11 -2.68
C LYS A 29 41.39 -4.58 -3.05
N GLU A 30 40.62 -5.04 -2.07
CA GLU A 30 39.22 -5.43 -2.28
C GLU A 30 38.37 -4.24 -2.73
N PHE A 31 38.52 -3.09 -2.08
CA PHE A 31 37.83 -1.85 -2.50
C PHE A 31 38.16 -1.49 -3.95
N VAL A 32 39.44 -1.51 -4.34
CA VAL A 32 39.85 -1.22 -5.71
C VAL A 32 39.24 -2.22 -6.68
N PHE A 33 39.31 -3.52 -6.38
CA PHE A 33 38.70 -4.57 -7.21
C PHE A 33 37.18 -4.36 -7.38
N CYS A 34 36.46 -4.13 -6.28
CA CYS A 34 35.02 -3.87 -6.29
C CYS A 34 34.66 -2.59 -7.08
N SER A 35 35.50 -1.56 -7.03
CA SER A 35 35.30 -0.30 -7.77
C SER A 35 35.37 -0.45 -9.28
N TYR A 36 36.14 -1.42 -9.78
CA TYR A 36 36.14 -1.79 -11.20
C TYR A 36 35.03 -2.79 -11.53
N LEU A 37 34.80 -3.78 -10.67
CA LEU A 37 33.79 -4.81 -10.87
C LEU A 37 32.38 -4.25 -11.03
N ILE A 38 32.03 -3.19 -10.27
CA ILE A 38 30.72 -2.54 -10.35
C ILE A 38 30.40 -1.97 -11.74
N ASN A 39 31.43 -1.55 -12.50
CA ASN A 39 31.26 -1.00 -13.84
C ASN A 39 31.06 -2.11 -14.89
N LEU A 40 31.56 -3.31 -14.61
CA LEU A 40 31.45 -4.48 -15.48
C LEU A 40 30.14 -5.24 -15.29
N LEU A 41 29.49 -5.08 -14.14
CA LEU A 41 28.19 -5.70 -13.87
C LEU A 41 27.12 -5.07 -14.78
N PRO A 42 26.16 -5.86 -15.30
CA PRO A 42 25.03 -5.33 -16.03
C PRO A 42 24.24 -4.38 -15.13
N VAL A 43 23.80 -3.26 -15.70
CA VAL A 43 22.86 -2.37 -15.03
C VAL A 43 21.51 -3.05 -15.13
N GLU A 44 20.92 -3.42 -14.00
CA GLU A 44 19.49 -3.74 -13.95
C GLU A 44 18.78 -2.48 -14.44
N LYS A 45 18.31 -2.51 -15.70
CA LYS A 45 17.41 -1.48 -16.21
C LYS A 45 16.15 -1.64 -15.37
N VAL A 46 15.90 -0.66 -14.51
CA VAL A 46 14.57 -0.51 -13.95
C VAL A 46 13.74 -0.08 -15.14
N ASP A 47 12.92 -0.99 -15.66
CA ASP A 47 11.90 -0.63 -16.63
C ASP A 47 11.01 0.39 -15.93
N MET A 48 11.18 1.67 -16.28
CA MET A 48 10.16 2.66 -15.98
C MET A 48 8.95 2.19 -16.76
N ILE A 49 7.94 1.70 -16.03
CA ILE A 49 6.66 1.39 -16.62
C ILE A 49 6.16 2.70 -17.21
N ASP A 50 6.12 2.77 -18.53
CA ASP A 50 5.52 3.88 -19.23
C ASP A 50 4.00 3.80 -19.04
N LEU A 51 3.54 4.66 -18.13
CA LEU A 51 2.15 4.85 -17.75
C LEU A 51 1.48 5.95 -18.59
N GLU A 52 2.22 6.58 -19.51
CA GLU A 52 1.69 7.62 -20.39
C GLU A 52 0.54 7.06 -21.24
N GLY A 53 -0.64 7.67 -21.13
CA GLY A 53 -1.86 7.24 -21.82
C GLY A 53 -2.54 5.97 -21.27
N LYS A 54 -1.92 5.24 -20.34
CA LYS A 54 -2.53 4.06 -19.67
C LYS A 54 -3.25 4.40 -18.38
N LEU A 55 -2.93 5.55 -17.78
CA LEU A 55 -3.65 6.10 -16.64
C LEU A 55 -4.56 7.23 -17.13
N LYS A 56 -5.88 7.02 -17.00
CA LYS A 56 -6.88 8.07 -17.19
C LYS A 56 -7.33 8.52 -15.79
N LEU A 57 -7.05 9.77 -15.44
CA LEU A 57 -7.48 10.35 -14.16
C LEU A 57 -8.98 10.61 -14.22
N GLU A 58 -9.79 9.70 -13.68
CA GLU A 58 -11.26 9.81 -13.74
C GLU A 58 -11.84 10.73 -12.65
N TYR A 59 -11.16 10.88 -11.52
CA TYR A 59 -11.61 11.73 -10.41
C TYR A 59 -10.43 12.47 -9.78
N TYR A 60 -10.15 13.68 -10.26
CA TYR A 60 -9.26 14.61 -9.56
C TYR A 60 -10.06 15.86 -9.17
N LYS A 61 -9.88 16.31 -7.93
CA LYS A 61 -10.35 17.62 -7.46
C LYS A 61 -9.11 18.44 -7.13
N LEU A 62 -8.68 19.33 -8.04
CA LEU A 62 -7.61 20.28 -7.76
C LEU A 62 -8.12 21.26 -6.69
N GLN A 63 -7.78 21.01 -5.44
CA GLN A 63 -7.93 22.00 -4.37
C GLN A 63 -6.63 22.77 -4.22
N LYS A 64 -6.71 24.08 -4.46
CA LYS A 64 -5.64 25.02 -4.12
C LYS A 64 -5.55 25.09 -2.60
N THR A 65 -4.68 24.28 -2.00
CA THR A 65 -4.51 24.19 -0.54
C THR A 65 -3.79 25.40 0.04
N TYR A 66 -3.10 26.17 -0.79
CA TYR A 66 -2.39 27.37 -0.37
C TYR A 66 -2.32 28.38 -1.52
N ASP A 67 -2.60 29.63 -1.20
CA ASP A 67 -2.39 30.78 -2.08
C ASP A 67 -1.76 31.90 -1.24
N GLY A 68 -0.47 32.14 -1.44
CA GLY A 68 0.29 33.09 -0.64
C GLY A 68 1.77 33.11 -1.03
N ALA A 69 2.45 34.19 -0.65
CA ALA A 69 3.89 34.31 -0.78
C ALA A 69 4.58 33.67 0.44
N ILE A 70 5.59 32.83 0.19
CA ILE A 70 6.43 32.26 1.26
C ILE A 70 7.33 33.40 1.78
N MET A 71 6.87 34.07 2.83
CA MET A 71 7.66 35.09 3.52
C MET A 71 8.60 34.36 4.49
N LEU A 72 9.92 34.50 4.29
CA LEU A 72 10.89 34.00 5.26
C LEU A 72 10.83 34.87 6.52
N SER A 73 10.43 34.28 7.65
CA SER A 73 10.67 34.86 8.95
C SER A 73 12.11 34.54 9.39
N GLU A 74 12.86 35.55 9.83
CA GLU A 74 14.18 35.36 10.44
C GLU A 74 14.03 34.71 11.83
N GLN A 75 13.76 33.41 11.86
CA GLN A 75 13.92 32.60 13.05
C GLN A 75 15.20 31.78 12.93
N LYS A 76 16.04 31.85 13.97
CA LYS A 76 17.19 30.95 14.11
C LYS A 76 16.67 29.52 14.30
N GLY A 77 16.51 28.80 13.20
CA GLY A 77 16.12 27.39 13.22
C GLY A 77 17.21 26.54 13.85
N VAL A 78 16.85 25.77 14.88
CA VAL A 78 17.69 24.67 15.36
C VAL A 78 17.57 23.55 14.32
N TYR A 79 18.70 23.17 13.72
CA TYR A 79 18.73 22.03 12.80
C TYR A 79 18.46 20.74 13.58
N GLU A 80 17.33 20.09 13.32
CA GLU A 80 17.15 18.71 13.74
C GLU A 80 17.99 17.80 12.83
N PRO A 81 18.81 16.89 13.39
CA PRO A 81 19.57 15.96 12.58
C PRO A 81 18.62 15.09 11.77
N ALA A 82 18.96 14.87 10.50
CA ALA A 82 18.18 14.04 9.60
C ALA A 82 17.95 12.66 10.26
N LYS A 83 16.69 12.34 10.60
CA LYS A 83 16.32 10.98 10.98
C LYS A 83 16.80 10.07 9.86
N GLN A 84 17.56 9.02 10.22
CA GLN A 84 17.93 7.98 9.28
C GLN A 84 16.66 7.58 8.53
N LYS A 85 16.68 7.71 7.20
CA LYS A 85 15.71 7.02 6.36
C LYS A 85 15.91 5.54 6.64
N GLY A 86 15.19 5.03 7.63
CA GLY A 86 15.03 3.60 7.85
C GLY A 86 14.69 2.98 6.50
N ALA A 87 15.24 1.79 6.25
CA ALA A 87 14.86 0.97 5.11
C ALA A 87 13.37 1.14 4.90
N MET A 88 13.00 1.68 3.72
CA MET A 88 11.64 1.94 3.26
C MET A 88 10.74 0.90 3.94
N GLY A 89 10.12 1.29 5.05
CA GLY A 89 9.11 0.45 5.66
C GLY A 89 8.14 0.23 4.53
N PHE A 90 7.73 -1.02 4.31
CA PHE A 90 6.61 -1.28 3.43
C PHE A 90 5.60 -0.18 3.70
N ASP A 91 5.30 0.65 2.68
CA ASP A 91 4.25 1.66 2.81
C ASP A 91 3.09 0.94 3.49
N GLU A 92 2.52 1.54 4.54
CA GLU A 92 1.29 1.01 5.13
C GLU A 92 0.33 0.85 3.96
N LYS A 93 0.17 -0.39 3.48
CA LYS A 93 -0.62 -0.67 2.30
C LYS A 93 -1.96 -0.03 2.56
N GLU A 94 -2.43 0.78 1.62
CA GLU A 94 -3.75 1.36 1.75
C GLU A 94 -4.73 0.22 2.06
N PRO A 95 -5.72 0.44 2.94
CA PRO A 95 -6.61 -0.64 3.38
C PRO A 95 -7.26 -1.39 2.21
N LEU A 96 -7.43 -0.73 1.06
CA LEU A 96 -7.88 -1.33 -0.20
C LEU A 96 -6.87 -2.29 -0.84
N ASP A 97 -5.57 -1.99 -0.83
CA ASP A 97 -4.53 -2.86 -1.36
C ASP A 97 -4.40 -4.14 -0.51
N GLU A 98 -4.51 -4.04 0.82
CA GLU A 98 -4.56 -5.22 1.70
C GLU A 98 -5.79 -6.10 1.40
N ILE A 99 -6.95 -5.48 1.12
CA ILE A 99 -8.17 -6.22 0.74
C ILE A 99 -7.98 -6.93 -0.59
N ILE A 100 -7.44 -6.26 -1.60
CA ILE A 100 -7.21 -6.84 -2.93
C ILE A 100 -6.24 -8.03 -2.83
N ASP A 101 -5.15 -7.88 -2.09
CA ASP A 101 -4.19 -8.97 -1.87
C ASP A 101 -4.85 -10.18 -1.18
N LYS A 102 -5.64 -9.95 -0.13
CA LYS A 102 -6.37 -11.03 0.57
C LYS A 102 -7.42 -11.71 -0.30
N ILE A 103 -8.10 -10.94 -1.16
CA ILE A 103 -9.05 -11.51 -2.13
C ILE A 103 -8.30 -12.37 -3.13
N ASN A 104 -7.17 -11.91 -3.66
CA ASN A 104 -6.35 -12.69 -4.59
C ASN A 104 -5.80 -13.99 -3.94
N GLU A 105 -5.48 -13.97 -2.65
CA GLU A 105 -5.09 -15.19 -1.91
C GLU A 105 -6.24 -16.19 -1.80
N LYS A 106 -7.46 -15.73 -1.52
CA LYS A 106 -8.66 -16.57 -1.33
C LYS A 106 -9.36 -16.93 -2.63
N PHE A 107 -9.21 -16.13 -3.68
CA PHE A 107 -9.86 -16.24 -4.98
C PHE A 107 -8.82 -16.20 -6.10
N LYS A 108 -8.58 -17.36 -6.72
CA LYS A 108 -7.62 -17.52 -7.84
C LYS A 108 -8.20 -17.13 -9.21
N GLY A 109 -9.35 -16.45 -9.24
CA GLY A 109 -10.00 -16.04 -10.48
C GLY A 109 -9.55 -14.65 -10.96
N ASN A 110 -10.04 -14.23 -12.13
CA ASN A 110 -9.77 -12.89 -12.65
C ASN A 110 -10.58 -11.86 -11.86
N PHE A 111 -9.90 -11.06 -11.04
CA PHE A 111 -10.47 -9.88 -10.38
C PHE A 111 -10.30 -8.67 -11.30
N THR A 112 -11.41 -8.09 -11.77
CA THR A 112 -11.41 -6.98 -12.74
C THR A 112 -11.39 -5.62 -12.05
N ASP A 113 -11.07 -4.55 -12.78
CA ASP A 113 -11.12 -3.20 -12.21
C ASP A 113 -12.55 -2.77 -11.83
N GLY A 114 -13.57 -3.30 -12.51
CA GLY A 114 -14.98 -3.12 -12.10
C GLY A 114 -15.28 -3.72 -10.71
N ASP A 115 -14.60 -4.81 -10.36
CA ASP A 115 -14.75 -5.44 -9.05
C ASP A 115 -14.15 -4.61 -7.92
N LYS A 116 -13.09 -3.84 -8.21
CA LYS A 116 -12.52 -2.88 -7.25
C LYS A 116 -13.51 -1.75 -6.94
N VAL A 117 -14.22 -1.26 -7.95
CA VAL A 117 -15.23 -0.20 -7.77
C VAL A 117 -16.41 -0.73 -6.94
N LEU A 118 -16.90 -1.93 -7.24
CA LEU A 118 -17.93 -2.62 -6.45
C LEU A 118 -17.53 -2.79 -4.99
N LEU A 119 -16.30 -3.25 -4.77
CA LEU A 119 -15.75 -3.46 -3.44
C LEU A 119 -15.68 -2.16 -2.64
N THR A 120 -15.21 -1.08 -3.27
CA THR A 120 -15.09 0.24 -2.64
C THR A 120 -16.47 0.78 -2.27
N ALA A 121 -17.45 0.68 -3.17
CA ALA A 121 -18.83 1.11 -2.92
C ALA A 121 -19.49 0.31 -1.78
N LEU A 122 -19.30 -1.02 -1.75
CA LEU A 122 -19.81 -1.87 -0.65
C LEU A 122 -19.14 -1.54 0.68
N ARG A 123 -17.82 -1.34 0.69
CA ARG A 123 -17.09 -0.92 1.88
C ARG A 123 -17.66 0.38 2.43
N ASP A 124 -17.82 1.40 1.59
CA ASP A 124 -18.30 2.71 2.02
C ASP A 124 -19.74 2.62 2.55
N LYS A 125 -20.60 1.83 1.91
CA LYS A 125 -21.98 1.60 2.37
C LYS A 125 -22.02 0.92 3.74
N LEU A 126 -21.21 -0.12 3.94
CA LEU A 126 -21.11 -0.84 5.21
C LEU A 126 -20.47 0.02 6.31
N MET A 127 -19.48 0.85 5.99
CA MET A 127 -18.86 1.80 6.93
C MET A 127 -19.82 2.89 7.40
N ASN A 128 -20.76 3.30 6.53
CA ASN A 128 -21.79 4.27 6.86
C ASN A 128 -22.97 3.67 7.65
N ASP A 129 -23.06 2.35 7.80
CA ASP A 129 -24.09 1.73 8.63
C ASP A 129 -23.76 1.86 10.13
N GLN A 130 -24.46 2.80 10.78
CA GLN A 130 -24.33 3.07 12.21
C GLN A 130 -24.69 1.86 13.09
N ARG A 131 -25.57 0.97 12.61
CA ARG A 131 -25.93 -0.26 13.33
C ARG A 131 -24.76 -1.23 13.32
N LEU A 132 -24.14 -1.42 12.15
CA LEU A 132 -22.97 -2.27 11.99
C LEU A 132 -21.79 -1.76 12.83
N SER A 133 -21.57 -0.44 12.84
CA SER A 133 -20.56 0.23 13.65
C SER A 133 -20.77 0.04 15.16
N SER A 134 -22.01 0.14 15.63
CA SER A 134 -22.37 -0.12 17.03
C SER A 134 -22.14 -1.59 17.42
N MET A 135 -22.55 -2.52 16.55
CA MET A 135 -22.36 -3.96 16.77
C MET A 135 -20.88 -4.36 16.73
N ALA A 136 -20.07 -3.78 15.84
CA ALA A 136 -18.63 -4.03 15.75
C ALA A 136 -17.89 -3.66 17.04
N LYS A 137 -18.34 -2.60 17.73
CA LYS A 137 -17.75 -2.13 19.00
C LYS A 137 -18.17 -2.96 20.20
N SER A 138 -19.38 -3.53 20.19
CA SER A 138 -19.94 -4.26 21.34
C SER A 138 -19.69 -5.78 21.31
N SER A 139 -19.35 -6.35 20.15
CA SER A 139 -19.26 -7.82 19.97
C SER A 139 -17.84 -8.33 19.83
N ASP A 140 -17.64 -9.60 20.21
CA ASP A 140 -16.40 -10.33 19.98
C ASP A 140 -16.10 -10.49 18.48
N PRO A 141 -14.82 -10.48 18.08
CA PRO A 141 -14.43 -10.54 16.67
C PRO A 141 -15.03 -11.74 15.94
N GLN A 142 -15.09 -12.90 16.60
CA GLN A 142 -15.62 -14.12 16.00
C GLN A 142 -17.13 -14.07 15.78
N ILE A 143 -17.88 -13.48 16.73
CA ILE A 143 -19.33 -13.29 16.61
C ILE A 143 -19.63 -12.27 15.51
N PHE A 144 -18.83 -11.21 15.42
CA PHE A 144 -18.96 -10.21 14.37
C PHE A 144 -18.76 -10.82 12.99
N THR A 145 -17.65 -11.53 12.77
CA THR A 145 -17.32 -12.12 11.46
C THR A 145 -18.25 -13.26 11.05
N GLU A 146 -18.69 -14.10 12.00
CA GLU A 146 -19.46 -15.31 11.67
C GLU A 146 -20.98 -15.10 11.67
N SER A 147 -21.51 -14.11 12.41
CA SER A 147 -22.97 -13.98 12.61
C SER A 147 -23.55 -12.61 12.25
N ILE A 148 -22.81 -11.53 12.47
CA ILE A 148 -23.34 -10.15 12.29
C ILE A 148 -23.00 -9.64 10.90
N PHE A 149 -21.73 -9.74 10.52
CA PHE A 149 -21.21 -9.23 9.25
C PHE A 149 -21.83 -9.92 8.03
N PRO A 150 -22.01 -11.26 7.98
CA PRO A 150 -22.61 -11.90 6.79
C PRO A 150 -24.01 -11.38 6.48
N LYS A 151 -24.83 -11.15 7.52
CA LYS A 151 -26.19 -10.62 7.35
C LYS A 151 -26.19 -9.19 6.84
N ALA A 152 -25.35 -8.33 7.44
CA ALA A 152 -25.22 -6.94 7.00
C ALA A 152 -24.63 -6.83 5.59
N PHE A 153 -23.69 -7.72 5.25
CA PHE A 153 -23.12 -7.81 3.92
C PHE A 153 -24.15 -8.26 2.89
N ASP A 154 -24.94 -9.30 3.21
CA ASP A 154 -26.04 -9.78 2.35
C ASP A 154 -27.07 -8.67 2.09
N ASP A 155 -27.50 -7.96 3.14
CA ASP A 155 -28.45 -6.86 3.02
C ASP A 155 -27.90 -5.71 2.17
N ALA A 156 -26.65 -5.29 2.42
CA ALA A 156 -25.99 -4.24 1.66
C ALA A 156 -25.74 -4.63 0.20
N ALA A 157 -25.38 -5.90 -0.05
CA ALA A 157 -25.19 -6.43 -1.39
C ALA A 157 -26.52 -6.49 -2.16
N LEU A 158 -27.62 -6.88 -1.51
CA LEU A 158 -28.96 -6.91 -2.12
C LEU A 158 -29.49 -5.50 -2.44
N GLU A 159 -29.29 -4.55 -1.53
CA GLU A 159 -29.66 -3.15 -1.77
C GLU A 159 -28.85 -2.55 -2.93
N SER A 160 -27.53 -2.81 -2.95
CA SER A 160 -26.66 -2.33 -4.03
C SER A 160 -26.95 -3.01 -5.37
N TYR A 161 -27.39 -4.27 -5.35
CA TYR A 161 -27.91 -4.96 -6.54
C TYR A 161 -29.19 -4.32 -7.07
N THR A 162 -30.06 -3.86 -6.17
CA THR A 162 -31.29 -3.15 -6.56
C THR A 162 -30.98 -1.77 -7.15
N GLU A 163 -29.95 -1.08 -6.65
CA GLU A 163 -29.48 0.21 -7.17
C GLU A 163 -28.72 0.08 -8.50
N SER A 164 -28.02 -1.03 -8.73
CA SER A 164 -27.16 -1.22 -9.91
C SER A 164 -27.06 -2.69 -10.33
N GLN A 165 -28.13 -3.18 -10.95
CA GLN A 165 -28.26 -4.59 -11.34
C GLN A 165 -27.10 -5.07 -12.21
N ASP A 166 -26.74 -4.32 -13.26
CA ASP A 166 -25.70 -4.73 -14.21
C ASP A 166 -24.31 -4.84 -13.56
N THR A 167 -24.02 -3.99 -12.58
CA THR A 167 -22.72 -3.94 -11.90
C THR A 167 -22.57 -5.08 -10.90
N TYR A 168 -23.62 -5.37 -10.12
CA TYR A 168 -23.55 -6.37 -9.04
C TYR A 168 -23.89 -7.80 -9.49
N THR A 169 -24.38 -7.99 -10.73
CA THR A 169 -24.69 -9.34 -11.26
C THR A 169 -23.49 -10.28 -11.17
N SER A 170 -22.29 -9.81 -11.55
CA SER A 170 -21.06 -10.62 -11.48
C SER A 170 -20.59 -10.97 -10.07
N LEU A 171 -21.10 -10.29 -9.04
CA LEU A 171 -20.82 -10.61 -7.65
C LEU A 171 -21.64 -11.82 -7.18
N PHE A 172 -22.89 -11.94 -7.64
CA PHE A 172 -23.79 -13.04 -7.28
C PHE A 172 -23.63 -14.28 -8.15
N GLU A 173 -23.09 -14.14 -9.36
CA GLU A 173 -22.81 -15.27 -10.26
C GLU A 173 -21.72 -16.21 -9.72
N ASP A 174 -20.72 -15.67 -9.02
CA ASP A 174 -19.61 -16.46 -8.48
C ASP A 174 -19.64 -16.49 -6.94
N ARG A 175 -20.12 -17.61 -6.40
CA ARG A 175 -20.20 -17.86 -4.96
C ARG A 175 -18.82 -17.84 -4.28
N ASN A 176 -17.76 -18.22 -4.97
CA ASN A 176 -16.40 -18.20 -4.40
C ASN A 176 -15.91 -16.76 -4.28
N LYS A 177 -16.17 -15.93 -5.30
CA LYS A 177 -15.86 -14.50 -5.30
C LYS A 177 -16.63 -13.76 -4.21
N TYR A 178 -17.93 -14.06 -4.07
CA TYR A 178 -18.78 -13.52 -3.01
C TYR A 178 -18.20 -13.78 -1.61
N ASN A 179 -17.88 -15.04 -1.32
CA ASN A 179 -17.33 -15.44 -0.02
C ASN A 179 -15.94 -14.83 0.24
N ALA A 180 -15.10 -14.71 -0.79
CA ALA A 180 -13.78 -14.10 -0.68
C ALA A 180 -13.87 -12.60 -0.35
N ILE A 181 -14.75 -11.88 -1.05
CA ILE A 181 -15.00 -10.45 -0.81
C ILE A 181 -15.58 -10.24 0.60
N MET A 182 -16.60 -11.02 0.96
CA MET A 182 -17.22 -10.94 2.29
C MET A 182 -16.18 -11.16 3.39
N GLY A 183 -15.36 -12.21 3.29
CA GLY A 183 -14.34 -12.51 4.29
C GLY A 183 -13.24 -11.45 4.40
N ALA A 184 -12.83 -10.87 3.27
CA ALA A 184 -11.80 -9.82 3.27
C ALA A 184 -12.33 -8.50 3.85
N LEU A 185 -13.57 -8.11 3.51
CA LEU A 185 -14.21 -6.91 4.05
C LEU A 185 -14.53 -7.05 5.54
N ALA A 186 -14.92 -8.23 6.01
CA ALA A 186 -15.21 -8.47 7.42
C ALA A 186 -14.02 -8.11 8.33
N GLU A 187 -12.82 -8.57 7.97
CA GLU A 187 -11.60 -8.30 8.74
C GLU A 187 -11.23 -6.82 8.74
N VAL A 188 -11.35 -6.14 7.60
CA VAL A 188 -10.93 -4.74 7.47
C VAL A 188 -11.94 -3.80 8.10
N ILE A 189 -13.24 -4.00 7.86
CA ILE A 189 -14.29 -3.18 8.47
C ILE A 189 -14.27 -3.33 9.99
N TYR A 190 -14.07 -4.54 10.51
CA TYR A 190 -13.93 -4.75 11.95
C TYR A 190 -12.75 -3.97 12.55
N ARG A 191 -11.59 -3.95 11.86
CA ARG A 191 -10.40 -3.21 12.27
C ARG A 191 -10.63 -1.69 12.20
N GLU A 192 -11.28 -1.20 11.16
CA GLU A 192 -11.56 0.23 10.97
C GLU A 192 -12.61 0.76 11.96
N MET A 193 -13.67 0.01 12.23
CA MET A 193 -14.73 0.42 13.16
C MET A 193 -14.30 0.43 14.64
N ARG A 194 -13.20 -0.24 14.98
CA ARG A 194 -12.66 -0.32 16.35
C ARG A 194 -11.47 0.61 16.61
N LYS A 195 -10.94 1.27 15.58
CA LYS A 195 -10.03 2.43 15.75
C LYS A 195 -10.81 3.65 16.27
#